data_AF-A0A848P365-F1
#
_entry.id   AF-A0A848P365-F1
#
_cell.length_a   1.000
_cell.length_b   1.000
_cell.length_c   1.000
_cell.angle_alpha   90.00
_cell.angle_beta   90.00
_cell.angle_gamma   90.00
#
_symmetry.space_group_name_H-M   'P 1'
#
loop_
_entity.id
_entity.type
_entity.pdbx_description
1 polymer ?
#
loop_
_entity_poly.entity_id
_entity_poly.type
_entity_poly.pdbx_seq_one_letter_code
_entity_poly.pdbx_strand_id
1 'polypeptide(L)'
;MMGKKETEEAWLHAQVGPAFDALKADPGRAVTADQVRARLADIAQAMELVRRVDAGLESLTPFDPAEDLTTAEAVAAFLADAEATADPAYIEHAHQVAARARTTHGIAS
;
A
#
# COMPACT_ATOMS: atom_id res chain seq x y z
N MET A 1 -3.20 38.36 18.29
CA MET A 1 -2.15 37.43 17.80
C MET A 1 -1.65 36.70 19.03
N MET A 2 -1.93 35.39 19.13
CA MET A 2 -1.52 34.59 20.29
C MET A 2 0.01 34.56 20.38
N GLY A 3 0.58 34.74 21.57
CA GLY A 3 2.03 34.69 21.74
C GLY A 3 2.57 33.29 21.46
N LYS A 4 3.80 33.17 20.95
CA LYS A 4 4.47 31.87 20.71
C LYS A 4 4.36 30.92 21.90
N LYS A 5 4.54 31.46 23.11
CA LYS A 5 4.47 30.69 24.37
C LYS A 5 3.06 30.13 24.65
N GLU A 6 2.03 30.92 24.42
CA GLU A 6 0.63 30.49 24.60
C GLU A 6 0.27 29.40 23.59
N THR A 7 0.80 29.47 22.37
CA THR A 7 0.64 28.43 21.34
C THR A 7 1.36 27.13 21.72
N GLU A 8 2.57 27.23 22.30
CA GLU A 8 3.32 26.07 22.79
C GLU A 8 2.61 25.40 23.97
N GLU A 9 2.14 26.18 24.96
CA GLU A 9 1.38 25.67 26.10
C GLU A 9 0.07 25.00 25.66
N ALA A 10 -0.67 25.62 24.72
CA ALA A 10 -1.89 25.03 24.16
C ALA A 10 -1.60 23.69 23.45
N TRP A 11 -0.50 23.59 22.70
CA TRP A 11 -0.12 22.35 22.03
C TRP A 11 0.28 21.25 23.02
N LEU A 12 1.04 21.59 24.07
CA LEU A 12 1.42 20.64 25.11
C LEU A 12 0.21 20.01 25.78
N HIS A 13 -0.78 20.84 26.15
CA HIS A 13 -2.01 20.35 26.77
C HIS A 13 -2.89 19.57 25.79
N ALA A 14 -3.00 20.00 24.54
CA ALA A 14 -3.89 19.38 23.57
C ALA A 14 -3.33 18.08 22.98
N GLN A 15 -2.00 17.93 22.89
CA GLN A 15 -1.38 16.82 22.14
C GLN A 15 -0.42 16.00 23.00
N VAL A 16 0.53 16.65 23.69
CA VAL A 16 1.56 15.92 24.45
C VAL A 16 0.99 15.27 25.70
N GLY A 17 0.14 15.98 26.44
CA GLY A 17 -0.52 15.46 27.64
C GLY A 17 -1.30 14.17 27.35
N PRO A 18 -2.26 14.18 26.41
CA PRO A 18 -3.01 12.97 26.04
C PRO A 18 -2.11 11.84 25.51
N ALA A 19 -1.08 12.15 24.72
CA ALA A 19 -0.15 11.14 24.23
C ALA A 19 0.65 10.49 25.38
N PHE A 20 1.06 11.26 26.38
CA PHE A 20 1.76 10.74 27.55
C PHE A 20 0.83 9.95 28.47
N ASP A 21 -0.41 10.41 28.68
CA ASP A 21 -1.39 9.69 29.48
C ASP A 21 -1.77 8.34 28.86
N ALA A 22 -1.96 8.30 27.54
CA ALA A 22 -2.19 7.05 26.84
C ALA A 22 -0.98 6.11 26.94
N LEU A 23 0.27 6.61 26.97
CA LEU A 23 1.48 5.80 27.14
C LEU A 23 1.59 5.22 28.55
N LYS A 24 1.15 5.98 29.56
CA LYS A 24 1.02 5.47 30.92
C LYS A 24 -0.06 4.40 31.03
N ALA A 25 -1.20 4.57 30.35
CA ALA A 25 -2.30 3.62 30.36
C ALA A 25 -1.99 2.32 29.61
N ASP A 26 -1.21 2.41 28.52
CA ASP A 26 -0.76 1.28 27.73
C ASP A 26 0.75 1.41 27.43
N PRO A 27 1.62 0.82 28.26
CA PRO A 27 3.07 0.84 28.02
C PRO A 27 3.49 0.12 26.73
N GLY A 28 2.65 -0.77 26.18
CA GLY A 28 2.92 -1.51 24.95
C GLY A 28 3.01 -0.62 23.71
N ARG A 29 2.46 0.60 23.76
CA ARG A 29 2.58 1.60 22.68
C ARG A 29 3.91 2.36 22.67
N ALA A 30 4.81 2.07 23.61
CA ALA A 30 6.15 2.64 23.57
C ALA A 30 6.87 2.22 22.28
N VAL A 31 7.46 3.18 21.59
CA VAL A 31 8.35 2.93 20.45
C VAL A 31 9.80 3.14 20.86
N THR A 32 10.66 2.23 20.43
CA THR A 32 12.10 2.33 20.62
C THR A 32 12.73 3.27 19.60
N ALA A 33 13.90 3.81 19.90
CA ALA A 33 14.66 4.62 18.95
C ALA A 33 15.01 3.83 17.67
N ASP A 34 15.22 2.51 17.77
CA ASP A 34 15.44 1.65 16.61
C ASP A 34 14.21 1.55 15.71
N GLN A 35 13.01 1.38 16.28
CA GLN A 35 11.76 1.36 15.51
C GLN A 35 11.51 2.70 14.80
N VAL A 36 11.82 3.82 15.45
CA VAL A 36 11.73 5.15 14.83
C VAL A 36 12.74 5.28 13.68
N ARG A 37 13.99 4.86 13.89
CA ARG A 37 15.03 4.89 12.84
C ARG A 37 14.68 4.01 11.66
N ALA A 38 14.18 2.79 11.90
CA ALA A 38 13.73 1.89 10.85
C ALA A 38 12.62 2.53 10.03
N ARG A 39 11.60 3.09 10.69
CA ARG A 39 10.50 3.76 9.99
C ARG A 39 10.96 4.96 9.16
N LEU A 40 11.89 5.76 9.69
CA LEU A 40 12.47 6.88 8.94
C LEU A 40 13.29 6.41 7.74
N ALA A 41 14.01 5.28 7.85
CA ALA A 41 14.71 4.67 6.74
C ALA A 41 13.73 4.21 5.64
N ASP A 42 12.62 3.57 6.00
CA ASP A 42 11.57 3.17 5.05
C ASP A 42 11.00 4.40 4.31
N ILE A 43 10.71 5.48 5.04
CA ILE A 43 10.21 6.73 4.46
C ILE A 43 11.23 7.33 3.50
N ALA A 44 12.51 7.39 3.90
CA ALA A 44 13.57 7.91 3.05
C ALA A 44 13.74 7.09 1.76
N GLN A 45 13.66 5.75 1.86
CA GLN A 45 13.67 4.86 0.71
C GLN A 45 12.49 5.09 -0.23
N ALA A 46 11.28 5.24 0.32
CA ALA A 46 10.09 5.53 -0.47
C ALA A 46 10.21 6.89 -1.20
N MET A 47 10.70 7.92 -0.52
CA MET A 47 10.95 9.23 -1.14
C MET A 47 12.00 9.15 -2.25
N GLU A 48 13.06 8.37 -2.06
CA GLU A 48 14.08 8.16 -3.08
C GLU A 48 13.53 7.41 -4.30
N LEU A 49 12.68 6.41 -4.08
CA LEU A 49 11.99 5.71 -5.17
C LEU A 49 11.15 6.68 -6.00
N VAL A 50 10.32 7.52 -5.34
CA VAL A 50 9.53 8.55 -6.02
C VAL A 50 10.43 9.48 -6.84
N ARG A 51 11.52 9.97 -6.24
CA ARG A 51 12.48 10.85 -6.92
C ARG A 51 13.10 10.16 -8.15
N ARG A 52 13.42 8.88 -8.06
CA ARG A 52 13.99 8.11 -9.18
C ARG A 52 12.98 7.91 -10.30
N VAL A 53 11.72 7.61 -9.98
CA VAL A 53 10.64 7.53 -10.95
C VAL A 53 10.46 8.87 -11.68
N ASP A 54 10.40 9.98 -10.95
CA ASP A 54 10.27 11.33 -11.53
C ASP A 54 11.47 11.69 -12.41
N ALA A 55 12.68 11.22 -12.04
CA ALA A 55 13.89 11.40 -12.82
C ALA A 55 14.03 10.42 -14.00
N GLY A 56 13.08 9.50 -14.19
CA GLY A 56 13.15 8.44 -15.20
C GLY A 56 14.25 7.40 -14.97
N LEU A 57 14.79 7.34 -13.75
CA LEU A 57 15.83 6.39 -13.32
C LEU A 57 15.26 5.08 -12.79
N GLU A 58 13.94 5.03 -12.56
CA GLU A 58 13.20 3.83 -12.18
C GLU A 58 12.01 3.66 -13.12
N SER A 59 11.79 2.44 -13.63
CA SER A 59 10.65 2.14 -14.48
C SER A 59 9.55 1.47 -13.68
N LEU A 60 8.38 2.10 -13.59
CA LEU A 60 7.18 1.44 -13.10
C LEU A 60 6.56 0.66 -14.26
N THR A 61 6.79 -0.64 -14.29
CA THR A 61 6.06 -1.53 -15.21
C THR A 61 4.61 -1.62 -14.74
N PRO A 62 3.62 -1.33 -15.60
CA PRO A 62 2.23 -1.58 -15.26
C PRO A 62 2.04 -3.03 -14.82
N PHE A 63 1.33 -3.23 -13.72
CA PHE A 63 1.00 -4.57 -13.24
C PHE A 63 0.18 -5.30 -14.31
N ASP A 64 0.64 -6.48 -14.73
CA ASP A 64 -0.08 -7.37 -15.63
C ASP A 64 -0.61 -8.57 -14.84
N PRO A 65 -1.92 -8.63 -14.53
CA PRO A 65 -2.46 -9.73 -13.73
C PRO A 65 -2.27 -11.11 -14.37
N ALA A 66 -2.06 -11.19 -15.69
CA ALA A 66 -1.82 -12.47 -16.36
C ALA A 66 -0.54 -13.16 -15.87
N GLU A 67 0.45 -12.43 -15.38
CA GLU A 67 1.71 -12.98 -14.86
C GLU A 67 1.49 -13.83 -13.59
N ASP A 68 0.52 -13.45 -12.75
CA ASP A 68 0.25 -14.14 -11.47
C ASP A 68 -0.79 -15.27 -11.58
N LEU A 69 -1.57 -15.30 -12.66
CA LEU A 69 -2.59 -16.32 -12.93
C LEU A 69 -1.97 -17.63 -13.45
N THR A 70 -1.14 -18.24 -12.62
CA THR A 70 -0.28 -19.39 -12.97
C THR A 70 -0.97 -20.76 -12.89
N THR A 71 -2.23 -20.81 -12.42
CA THR A 71 -2.98 -22.06 -12.25
C THR A 71 -4.40 -21.95 -12.81
N ALA A 72 -4.99 -23.10 -13.19
CA ALA A 72 -6.39 -23.15 -13.65
C ALA A 72 -7.38 -22.67 -12.59
N GLU A 73 -7.11 -22.97 -11.31
CA GLU A 73 -7.93 -22.54 -10.19
C GLU A 73 -7.88 -21.01 -10.01
N ALA A 74 -6.69 -20.40 -10.06
CA ALA A 74 -6.55 -18.95 -9.98
C ALA A 74 -7.27 -18.23 -11.13
N VAL A 75 -7.16 -18.76 -12.35
CA VAL A 75 -7.89 -18.24 -13.52
C VAL A 75 -9.41 -18.35 -13.32
N ALA A 76 -9.90 -19.47 -12.79
CA ALA A 76 -11.32 -19.66 -12.54
C ALA A 76 -11.85 -18.71 -11.45
N ALA A 77 -11.12 -18.55 -10.35
CA ALA A 77 -11.48 -17.61 -9.28
C ALA A 77 -11.52 -16.17 -9.79
N PHE A 78 -10.51 -15.75 -10.56
CA PHE A 78 -10.46 -14.42 -11.15
C PHE A 78 -11.65 -14.12 -12.08
N LEU A 79 -12.05 -15.09 -12.93
CA LEU A 79 -13.22 -14.92 -13.79
C LEU A 79 -14.53 -14.87 -12.99
N ALA A 80 -14.67 -15.69 -11.94
CA ALA A 80 -15.84 -15.66 -11.08
C ALA A 80 -15.99 -14.32 -10.34
N ASP A 81 -14.88 -13.76 -9.83
CA ASP A 81 -14.86 -12.44 -9.21
C ASP A 81 -15.21 -11.34 -10.22
N ALA A 82 -14.74 -11.45 -11.47
CA ALA A 82 -15.09 -10.52 -12.53
C ALA A 82 -16.58 -10.57 -12.87
N GLU A 83 -17.16 -11.76 -13.00
CA GLU A 83 -18.60 -11.94 -13.22
C GLU A 83 -19.43 -11.33 -12.08
N ALA A 84 -18.99 -11.47 -10.84
CA ALA A 84 -19.66 -10.92 -9.66
C ALA A 84 -19.72 -9.38 -9.66
N THR A 85 -18.84 -8.69 -10.41
CA THR A 85 -18.90 -7.23 -10.54
C THR A 85 -20.10 -6.75 -11.36
N ALA A 86 -20.67 -7.62 -12.20
CA ALA A 86 -21.69 -7.29 -13.20
C ALA A 86 -21.32 -6.12 -14.15
N ASP A 87 -20.02 -5.79 -14.28
CA ASP A 87 -19.51 -4.80 -15.22
C ASP A 87 -19.07 -5.51 -16.52
N PRO A 88 -19.79 -5.33 -17.65
CA PRO A 88 -19.47 -6.00 -18.89
C PRO A 88 -18.07 -5.69 -19.42
N ALA A 89 -17.57 -4.46 -19.22
CA ALA A 89 -16.26 -4.07 -19.70
C ALA A 89 -15.16 -4.75 -18.88
N TYR A 90 -15.36 -4.86 -17.57
CA TYR A 90 -14.43 -5.56 -16.69
C TYR A 90 -14.43 -7.07 -16.97
N ILE A 91 -15.60 -7.67 -17.18
CA ILE A 91 -15.74 -9.10 -17.52
C ILE A 91 -14.98 -9.41 -18.83
N GLU A 92 -15.18 -8.61 -19.88
CA GLU A 92 -14.45 -8.80 -21.15
C GLU A 92 -12.93 -8.68 -20.95
N HIS A 93 -12.48 -7.67 -20.20
CA HIS A 93 -11.06 -7.50 -19.90
C HIS A 93 -10.49 -8.70 -19.13
N ALA A 94 -11.21 -9.21 -18.14
CA ALA A 94 -10.80 -10.37 -17.36
C ALA A 94 -10.67 -11.63 -18.22
N HIS A 95 -11.56 -11.84 -19.19
CA HIS A 95 -11.42 -12.94 -20.16
C HIS A 95 -10.17 -12.80 -21.04
N GLN A 96 -9.82 -11.59 -21.49
CA GLN A 96 -8.60 -11.35 -22.27
C GLN A 96 -7.34 -11.66 -21.45
N VAL A 97 -7.32 -11.24 -20.18
CA VAL A 97 -6.24 -11.51 -19.23
C VAL A 97 -6.11 -13.02 -18.95
N ALA A 98 -7.23 -13.71 -18.72
CA ALA A 98 -7.26 -15.16 -18.51
C ALA A 98 -6.75 -15.95 -19.72
N ALA A 99 -7.12 -15.54 -20.94
CA ALA A 99 -6.64 -16.19 -22.16
C ALA A 99 -5.12 -16.04 -22.33
N ARG A 100 -4.59 -14.85 -22.03
CA ARG A 100 -3.14 -14.61 -22.00
C ARG A 100 -2.45 -15.47 -20.96
N ALA A 101 -2.95 -15.49 -19.72
CA ALA A 101 -2.39 -16.29 -18.65
C ALA A 101 -2.32 -17.79 -19.01
N ARG A 102 -3.41 -18.35 -19.58
CA ARG A 102 -3.43 -19.74 -20.03
C ARG A 102 -2.38 -20.03 -21.10
N THR A 103 -2.15 -19.10 -22.02
CA THR A 103 -1.14 -19.22 -23.07
C THR A 103 0.28 -19.13 -22.48
N THR A 104 0.54 -18.13 -21.63
CA THR A 104 1.85 -17.88 -21.02
C THR A 104 2.28 -19.03 -20.11
N HIS A 105 1.36 -19.56 -19.31
CA HIS A 105 1.65 -20.55 -18.27
C HIS A 105 1.32 -22.00 -18.68
N GLY A 106 0.84 -22.22 -19.91
CA GLY A 106 0.51 -23.56 -20.41
C GLY A 106 -0.63 -24.25 -19.65
N ILE A 107 -1.61 -23.48 -19.17
CA ILE A 107 -2.74 -23.99 -18.40
C ILE A 107 -3.75 -24.63 -19.36
N ALA A 108 -4.06 -25.91 -19.15
CA ALA A 108 -5.06 -26.61 -19.95
C ALA A 108 -6.42 -25.89 -19.90
N SER A 109 -7.11 -25.85 -21.05
CA SER A 109 -8.43 -25.21 -21.19
C SER A 109 -9.49 -25.91 -20.35
#